data_AF-A0A964P9B9-F1
#
_entry.id   AF-A0A964P9B9-F1
#
_cell.length_a   1.000
_cell.length_b   1.000
_cell.length_c   1.000
_cell.angle_alpha   90.00
_cell.angle_beta   90.00
_cell.angle_gamma   90.00
#
_symmetry.space_group_name_H-M   'P 1'
#
loop_
_entity.id
_entity.type
_entity.pdbx_description
1 polymer ?
#
loop_
_entity_poly.entity_id
_entity_poly.type
_entity_poly.pdbx_seq_one_letter_code
_entity_poly.pdbx_strand_id
1 'polypeptide(L)'
;MGKALTLYLQSFESQPGVYVPSKKLDYDRVRGWLALSLELDPKGQYPLFAASKLYAELGDEARQRLMLSFIRQQFDLDPNRRWPWLTHAAVIAKHRLHDLPLAREYAQAVRLRAVGPDVPPWVRQMEVFILEDMNELESAKVLLGGLLRGGQFKDVKEIEFMEKRLQAIDDRIRSK
;
A
#
# COMPACT_ATOMS: atom_id res chain seq x y z
N MET A 1 1.66 -4.41 29.42
CA MET A 1 1.85 -5.86 29.58
C MET A 1 2.06 -6.52 28.20
N GLY A 2 3.12 -6.13 27.47
CA GLY A 2 3.37 -6.59 26.09
C GLY A 2 4.60 -7.51 25.92
N LYS A 3 5.40 -7.72 26.97
CA LYS A 3 6.65 -8.49 26.90
C LYS A 3 6.42 -10.01 26.94
N ALA A 4 5.31 -10.46 27.54
CA ALA A 4 4.99 -11.89 27.66
C ALA A 4 4.60 -12.51 26.30
N LEU A 5 3.93 -11.75 25.43
CA LEU A 5 3.56 -12.22 24.09
C LEU A 5 4.77 -12.30 23.15
N THR A 6 5.73 -11.38 23.28
CA THR A 6 7.01 -11.42 22.54
C THR A 6 7.84 -12.65 22.93
N LEU A 7 7.83 -13.03 24.21
CA LEU A 7 8.47 -14.27 24.69
C LEU A 7 7.72 -15.53 24.24
N TYR A 8 6.38 -15.48 24.18
CA TYR A 8 5.57 -16.59 23.66
C TYR A 8 5.84 -16.83 22.17
N LEU A 9 5.98 -15.78 21.36
CA LEU A 9 6.38 -15.90 19.96
C LEU A 9 7.84 -16.37 19.79
N GLN A 10 8.78 -15.87 20.60
CA GLN A 10 10.17 -16.37 20.56
C GLN A 10 10.27 -17.86 20.90
N SER A 11 9.41 -18.37 21.78
CA SER A 11 9.37 -19.81 22.12
C SER A 11 8.87 -20.70 20.97
N PHE A 12 8.15 -20.13 20.00
CA PHE A 12 7.75 -20.83 18.77
C PHE A 12 8.84 -20.80 17.70
N GLU A 13 9.71 -19.79 17.69
CA GLU A 13 10.81 -19.69 16.72
C GLU A 13 12.05 -20.52 17.10
N SER A 14 12.18 -20.95 18.37
CA SER A 14 13.37 -21.62 18.89
C SER A 14 13.20 -23.13 19.16
N GLN A 15 12.38 -23.82 18.37
CA GLN A 15 12.42 -25.29 18.29
C GLN A 15 13.37 -25.74 17.16
N PRO A 16 14.54 -26.34 17.46
CA PRO A 16 15.37 -26.95 16.44
C PRO A 16 14.66 -28.22 15.96
N GLY A 17 14.13 -28.20 14.74
CA GLY A 17 13.58 -29.37 14.07
C GLY A 17 12.16 -29.25 13.51
N VAL A 18 11.46 -28.14 13.74
CA VAL A 18 10.14 -27.90 13.12
C VAL A 18 10.24 -26.68 12.20
N TYR A 19 10.90 -26.87 11.07
CA TYR A 19 10.72 -26.00 9.91
C TYR A 19 9.28 -26.25 9.42
N VAL A 20 8.29 -25.51 9.92
CA VAL A 20 6.97 -25.49 9.28
C VAL A 20 7.18 -24.75 7.97
N PRO A 21 7.09 -25.40 6.81
CA PRO A 21 7.14 -24.68 5.55
C PRO A 21 6.00 -23.67 5.59
N SER A 22 6.29 -22.41 5.29
CA SER A 22 5.32 -21.32 5.23
C SER A 22 4.01 -21.75 4.53
N LYS A 23 4.06 -22.66 3.55
CA LYS A 23 2.90 -23.32 2.93
C LYS A 23 1.84 -23.97 3.85
N LYS A 24 2.13 -24.35 5.11
CA LYS A 24 1.19 -25.08 6.00
C LYS A 24 0.52 -24.24 7.10
N LEU A 25 0.77 -22.94 7.17
CA LEU A 25 0.10 -22.06 8.13
C LEU A 25 -1.36 -21.82 7.73
N ASP A 26 -2.27 -21.85 8.71
CA ASP A 26 -3.65 -21.42 8.55
C ASP A 26 -3.68 -19.88 8.53
N TYR A 27 -3.75 -19.32 7.33
CA TYR A 27 -3.65 -17.88 7.10
C TYR A 27 -4.87 -17.11 7.57
N ASP A 28 -6.04 -17.74 7.64
CA ASP A 28 -7.22 -17.16 8.28
C ASP A 28 -6.98 -16.98 9.78
N ARG A 29 -6.33 -17.96 10.40
CA ARG A 29 -5.91 -17.85 11.80
C ARG A 29 -4.85 -16.77 11.98
N VAL A 30 -3.84 -16.68 11.11
CA VAL A 30 -2.82 -15.60 11.17
C VAL A 30 -3.47 -14.22 11.02
N ARG A 31 -4.39 -14.05 10.07
CA ARG A 31 -5.17 -12.83 9.90
C ARG A 31 -5.95 -12.49 11.18
N GLY A 32 -6.59 -13.48 11.79
CA GLY A 32 -7.28 -13.33 13.08
C GLY A 32 -6.36 -12.85 14.20
N TRP A 33 -5.15 -13.40 14.32
CA TRP A 33 -4.16 -12.97 15.29
C TRP A 33 -3.64 -11.54 15.03
N LEU A 34 -3.44 -11.17 13.77
CA LEU A 34 -3.03 -9.81 13.41
C LEU A 34 -4.16 -8.80 13.70
N ALA A 35 -5.41 -9.17 13.43
CA ALA A 35 -6.58 -8.36 13.77
C ALA A 35 -6.72 -8.19 15.28
N LEU A 36 -6.63 -9.28 16.06
CA LEU A 36 -6.69 -9.24 17.51
C LEU A 36 -5.52 -8.42 18.10
N SER A 37 -4.33 -8.51 17.51
CA SER A 37 -3.20 -7.67 17.92
C SER A 37 -3.44 -6.18 17.68
N LEU A 38 -4.17 -5.82 16.62
CA LEU A 38 -4.57 -4.44 16.34
C LEU A 38 -5.75 -3.99 17.21
N GLU A 39 -6.63 -4.88 17.64
CA GLU A 39 -7.65 -4.57 18.65
C GLU A 39 -7.02 -4.28 20.01
N LEU A 40 -6.00 -5.06 20.39
CA LEU A 40 -5.29 -4.90 21.66
C LEU A 40 -4.32 -3.70 21.66
N ASP A 41 -3.71 -3.37 20.51
CA ASP A 41 -2.94 -2.14 20.30
C ASP A 41 -3.36 -1.44 18.99
N PRO A 42 -4.39 -0.58 19.03
CA PRO A 42 -4.89 0.13 17.84
C PRO A 42 -3.88 1.05 17.18
N LYS A 43 -2.80 1.42 17.90
CA LYS A 43 -1.71 2.25 17.38
C LYS A 43 -0.55 1.42 16.80
N GLY A 44 -0.56 0.11 17.01
CA GLY A 44 0.50 -0.79 16.59
C GLY A 44 0.67 -0.83 15.06
N GLN A 45 1.87 -0.49 14.58
CA GLN A 45 2.22 -0.58 13.16
C GLN A 45 2.83 -1.94 12.78
N TYR A 46 3.37 -2.66 13.75
CA TYR A 46 4.06 -3.94 13.57
C TYR A 46 3.18 -5.06 12.97
N PRO A 47 1.88 -5.21 13.34
CA PRO A 47 1.03 -6.22 12.71
C PRO A 47 0.88 -6.03 11.20
N LEU A 48 0.77 -4.80 10.72
CA LEU A 48 0.63 -4.51 9.29
C LEU A 48 1.96 -4.70 8.52
N PHE A 49 3.09 -4.44 9.18
CA PHE A 49 4.42 -4.79 8.67
C PHE A 49 4.61 -6.30 8.51
N ALA A 50 4.30 -7.06 9.56
CA ALA A 50 4.39 -8.51 9.55
C ALA A 50 3.45 -9.11 8.48
N ALA A 51 2.24 -8.58 8.35
CA ALA A 51 1.28 -8.96 7.31
C ALA A 51 1.86 -8.77 5.89
N SER A 52 2.52 -7.62 5.65
CA SER A 52 3.11 -7.31 4.35
C SER A 52 4.30 -8.23 4.03
N LYS A 53 5.18 -8.51 5.00
CA LYS A 53 6.35 -9.37 4.82
C LYS A 53 5.97 -10.85 4.63
N LEU A 54 5.13 -11.37 5.52
CA LEU A 54 4.81 -12.79 5.60
C LEU A 54 4.00 -13.30 4.40
N TYR A 55 3.28 -12.41 3.71
CA TYR A 55 2.48 -12.75 2.54
C TYR A 55 3.16 -12.42 1.21
N ALA A 56 4.10 -11.46 1.17
CA ALA A 56 4.95 -11.24 0.00
C ALA A 56 5.87 -12.43 -0.29
N GLU A 57 6.20 -13.22 0.73
CA GLU A 57 6.97 -14.47 0.62
C GLU A 57 6.14 -15.66 0.07
N LEU A 58 4.82 -15.50 -0.07
CA LEU A 58 3.92 -16.54 -0.59
C LEU A 58 3.60 -16.27 -2.05
N GLY A 59 3.99 -17.20 -2.93
CA GLY A 59 3.67 -17.16 -4.36
C GLY A 59 2.21 -17.53 -4.71
N ASP A 60 1.27 -17.41 -3.77
CA ASP A 60 -0.15 -17.72 -3.98
C ASP A 60 -0.96 -16.42 -4.10
N GLU A 61 -1.43 -16.11 -5.31
CA GLU A 61 -2.17 -14.90 -5.62
C GLU A 61 -3.46 -14.75 -4.79
N ALA A 62 -4.15 -15.85 -4.50
CA ALA A 62 -5.41 -15.80 -3.74
C ALA A 62 -5.16 -15.30 -2.31
N ARG A 63 -4.07 -15.77 -1.67
CA ARG A 63 -3.67 -15.34 -0.33
C ARG A 63 -3.17 -13.91 -0.32
N GLN A 64 -2.44 -13.49 -1.36
CA GLN A 64 -2.03 -12.10 -1.51
C GLN A 64 -3.26 -11.18 -1.60
N ARG A 65 -4.27 -11.53 -2.41
CA ARG A 65 -5.53 -10.77 -2.51
C ARG A 65 -6.27 -10.67 -1.17
N LEU A 66 -6.34 -11.76 -0.41
CA LEU A 66 -6.93 -11.73 0.94
C LEU A 66 -6.19 -10.75 1.86
N MET A 67 -4.86 -10.73 1.82
CA MET A 67 -4.08 -9.80 2.62
C MET A 67 -4.29 -8.35 2.21
N LEU A 68 -4.26 -8.08 0.90
CA LEU A 68 -4.52 -6.73 0.38
C LEU A 68 -5.90 -6.23 0.79
N SER A 69 -6.93 -7.10 0.76
CA SER A 69 -8.27 -6.76 1.23
C SER A 69 -8.30 -6.43 2.74
N PHE A 70 -7.53 -7.14 3.56
CA PHE A 70 -7.40 -6.84 4.99
C PHE A 70 -6.72 -5.48 5.22
N ILE A 71 -5.62 -5.21 4.50
CA ILE A 71 -4.94 -3.90 4.58
C ILE A 71 -5.90 -2.78 4.18
N ARG A 72 -6.72 -2.99 3.15
CA ARG A 72 -7.72 -2.02 2.72
C ARG A 72 -8.76 -1.74 3.82
N GLN A 73 -9.31 -2.78 4.43
CA GLN A 73 -10.24 -2.65 5.55
C GLN A 73 -9.61 -1.89 6.72
N GLN A 74 -8.37 -2.23 7.07
CA GLN A 74 -7.66 -1.55 8.15
C GLN A 74 -7.37 -0.09 7.80
N PHE A 75 -6.98 0.22 6.57
CA PHE A 75 -6.81 1.59 6.12
C PHE A 75 -8.09 2.41 6.27
N ASP A 76 -9.24 1.84 5.93
CA ASP A 76 -10.52 2.55 5.99
C ASP A 76 -10.91 2.97 7.42
N LEU A 77 -10.34 2.32 8.46
CA LEU A 77 -10.55 2.66 9.87
C LEU A 77 -9.69 3.84 10.36
N ASP A 78 -8.46 3.98 9.86
CA ASP A 78 -7.57 5.10 10.21
C ASP A 78 -6.68 5.49 9.01
N PRO A 79 -7.24 6.20 8.01
CA PRO A 79 -6.52 6.50 6.77
C PRO A 79 -5.24 7.30 6.97
N ASN A 80 -5.24 8.23 7.94
CA ASN A 80 -4.12 9.14 8.17
C ASN A 80 -2.93 8.46 8.85
N ARG A 81 -3.14 7.35 9.56
CA ARG A 81 -2.04 6.56 10.13
C ARG A 81 -1.66 5.34 9.32
N ARG A 82 -2.60 4.79 8.56
CA ARG A 82 -2.43 3.50 7.88
C ARG A 82 -2.15 3.63 6.38
N TRP A 83 -2.03 4.85 5.86
CA TRP A 83 -1.64 5.11 4.48
C TRP A 83 -0.37 4.40 4.01
N PRO A 84 0.70 4.17 4.82
CA PRO A 84 1.91 3.51 4.31
C PRO A 84 1.61 2.08 3.87
N TRP A 85 0.72 1.39 4.59
CA TRP A 85 0.35 0.01 4.31
C TRP A 85 -0.47 -0.11 3.04
N LEU A 86 -1.45 0.79 2.84
CA LEU A 86 -2.22 0.78 1.61
C LEU A 86 -1.38 1.21 0.39
N THR A 87 -0.41 2.09 0.60
CA THR A 87 0.58 2.45 -0.43
C THR A 87 1.44 1.25 -0.82
N HIS A 88 1.93 0.49 0.16
CA HIS A 88 2.66 -0.75 -0.09
C HIS A 88 1.78 -1.81 -0.78
N ALA A 89 0.52 -1.92 -0.37
CA ALA A 89 -0.46 -2.81 -0.99
C ALA A 89 -0.68 -2.46 -2.48
N ALA A 90 -0.73 -1.18 -2.84
CA ALA A 90 -0.83 -0.75 -4.25
C ALA A 90 0.40 -1.19 -5.07
N VAL A 91 1.61 -1.11 -4.50
CA VAL A 91 2.85 -1.58 -5.13
C VAL A 91 2.83 -3.10 -5.32
N ILE A 92 2.36 -3.87 -4.33
CA ILE A 92 2.20 -5.33 -4.45
C ILE A 92 1.17 -5.67 -5.53
N ALA A 93 0.01 -5.02 -5.53
CA ALA A 93 -1.02 -5.23 -6.55
C ALA A 93 -0.47 -5.02 -7.97
N LYS A 94 0.31 -3.95 -8.18
CA LYS A 94 0.96 -3.64 -9.46
C LYS A 94 2.02 -4.68 -9.85
N HIS A 95 2.95 -5.00 -8.96
CA HIS A 95 4.18 -5.72 -9.34
C HIS A 95 4.14 -7.24 -9.12
N ARG A 96 3.30 -7.72 -8.20
CA ARG A 96 3.21 -9.15 -7.87
C ARG A 96 1.95 -9.77 -8.45
N LEU A 97 0.81 -9.08 -8.33
CA LEU A 97 -0.47 -9.55 -8.87
C LEU A 97 -0.72 -9.09 -10.30
N HIS A 98 0.09 -8.17 -10.83
CA HIS A 98 -0.10 -7.54 -12.13
C HIS A 98 -1.52 -6.95 -12.31
N ASP A 99 -2.15 -6.54 -11.22
CA ASP A 99 -3.52 -6.03 -11.17
C ASP A 99 -3.48 -4.50 -11.04
N LEU A 100 -3.33 -3.82 -12.19
CA LEU A 100 -3.30 -2.36 -12.25
C LEU A 100 -4.61 -1.71 -11.78
N PRO A 101 -5.81 -2.23 -12.11
CA PRO A 101 -7.06 -1.70 -11.56
C PRO A 101 -7.07 -1.69 -10.02
N LEU A 102 -6.66 -2.79 -9.38
CA LEU A 102 -6.59 -2.86 -7.92
C LEU A 102 -5.54 -1.90 -7.35
N ALA A 103 -4.37 -1.82 -7.99
CA ALA A 103 -3.33 -0.86 -7.59
C ALA A 103 -3.83 0.58 -7.64
N ARG A 104 -4.57 0.94 -8.71
CA ARG A 104 -5.18 2.27 -8.86
C ARG A 104 -6.20 2.54 -7.78
N GLU A 105 -7.08 1.58 -7.49
CA GLU A 105 -8.11 1.72 -6.43
C GLU A 105 -7.47 2.09 -5.09
N TYR A 106 -6.38 1.40 -4.72
CA TYR A 106 -5.67 1.65 -3.48
C TYR A 106 -4.96 3.01 -3.52
N ALA A 107 -4.29 3.36 -4.61
CA ALA A 107 -3.64 4.65 -4.75
C ALA A 107 -4.63 5.82 -4.68
N GLN A 108 -5.78 5.68 -5.32
CA GLN A 108 -6.87 6.64 -5.25
C GLN A 108 -7.40 6.79 -3.83
N ALA A 109 -7.63 5.67 -3.12
CA ALA A 109 -8.10 5.68 -1.75
C ALA A 109 -7.12 6.38 -0.80
N VAL A 110 -5.82 6.14 -0.97
CA VAL A 110 -4.80 6.86 -0.20
C VAL A 110 -4.86 8.36 -0.51
N ARG A 111 -4.88 8.75 -1.80
CA ARG A 111 -4.93 10.17 -2.18
C ARG A 111 -6.15 10.89 -1.61
N LEU A 112 -7.32 10.26 -1.62
CA LEU A 112 -8.57 10.88 -1.20
C LEU A 112 -8.77 10.90 0.32
N ARG A 113 -8.23 9.92 1.06
CA ARG A 113 -8.54 9.74 2.49
C ARG A 113 -7.37 10.03 3.42
N ALA A 114 -6.12 9.87 2.97
CA ALA A 114 -4.94 10.19 3.76
C ALA A 114 -4.56 11.67 3.59
N VAL A 115 -5.28 12.55 4.28
CA VAL A 115 -5.10 14.02 4.21
C VAL A 115 -4.35 14.61 5.41
N GLY A 116 -3.86 13.75 6.31
CA GLY A 116 -3.10 14.17 7.48
C GLY A 116 -1.82 14.94 7.14
N PRO A 117 -1.32 15.78 8.07
CA PRO A 117 -0.12 16.60 7.86
C PRO A 117 1.15 15.76 7.67
N ASP A 118 1.17 14.54 8.20
CA ASP A 118 2.31 13.61 8.12
C ASP A 118 2.35 12.82 6.80
N VAL A 119 1.36 12.99 5.92
CA VAL A 119 1.30 12.26 4.64
C VAL A 119 2.20 12.99 3.62
N PRO A 120 3.26 12.33 3.12
CA PRO A 120 4.15 12.97 2.15
C PRO A 120 3.44 13.30 0.82
N PRO A 121 3.84 14.37 0.12
CA PRO A 121 3.24 14.76 -1.15
C PRO A 121 3.26 13.66 -2.23
N TRP A 122 4.34 12.88 -2.30
CA TRP A 122 4.51 11.81 -3.29
C TRP A 122 3.41 10.73 -3.21
N VAL A 123 2.81 10.53 -2.04
CA VAL A 123 1.75 9.55 -1.84
C VAL A 123 0.54 9.84 -2.73
N ARG A 124 0.23 11.12 -2.93
CA ARG A 124 -0.89 11.57 -3.77
C ARG A 124 -0.57 11.46 -5.26
N GLN A 125 0.72 11.44 -5.62
CA GLN A 125 1.19 11.31 -7.00
C GLN A 125 1.13 9.85 -7.48
N MET A 126 1.12 8.87 -6.58
CA MET A 126 1.16 7.45 -6.93
C MET A 126 0.06 7.04 -7.92
N GLU A 127 -1.16 7.57 -7.79
CA GLU A 127 -2.26 7.26 -8.72
C GLU A 127 -1.95 7.72 -10.16
N VAL A 128 -1.22 8.84 -10.34
CA VAL A 128 -0.82 9.33 -11.67
C VAL A 128 0.06 8.30 -12.38
N PHE A 129 1.07 7.76 -11.69
CA PHE A 129 1.97 6.78 -12.29
C PHE A 129 1.25 5.49 -12.68
N ILE A 130 0.31 5.04 -11.85
CA ILE A 130 -0.48 3.84 -12.16
C ILE A 130 -1.40 4.09 -13.35
N LEU A 131 -2.01 5.28 -13.47
CA LEU A 131 -2.80 5.66 -14.64
C LEU A 131 -1.96 5.68 -15.93
N GLU A 132 -0.73 6.17 -15.86
CA GLU A 132 0.21 6.13 -16.99
C GLU A 132 0.54 4.69 -17.40
N ASP A 133 0.78 3.79 -16.43
CA ASP A 133 1.02 2.36 -16.67
C ASP A 133 -0.20 1.67 -17.28
N MET A 134 -1.42 2.10 -16.91
CA MET A 134 -2.68 1.64 -17.49
C MET A 134 -2.95 2.20 -18.88
N ASN A 135 -2.08 3.09 -19.41
CA ASN A 135 -2.30 3.83 -20.66
C ASN A 135 -3.53 4.76 -20.63
N GLU A 136 -4.03 5.08 -19.44
CA GLU A 136 -5.15 5.99 -19.14
C GLU A 136 -4.65 7.44 -19.10
N LEU A 137 -4.00 7.87 -20.18
CA LEU A 137 -3.22 9.11 -20.23
C LEU A 137 -4.06 10.37 -19.99
N GLU A 138 -5.30 10.42 -20.47
CA GLU A 138 -6.21 11.54 -20.22
C GLU A 138 -6.55 11.68 -18.74
N SER A 139 -6.83 10.55 -18.08
CA SER A 139 -7.07 10.52 -16.64
C SER A 139 -5.83 10.96 -15.86
N ALA A 140 -4.64 10.49 -16.27
CA ALA A 140 -3.37 10.87 -15.66
C ALA A 140 -3.13 12.39 -15.79
N LYS A 141 -3.36 12.96 -16.98
CA LYS A 141 -3.24 14.40 -17.26
C LYS A 141 -4.16 15.23 -16.37
N VAL A 142 -5.45 14.88 -16.33
CA VAL A 142 -6.45 15.61 -15.53
C VAL A 142 -6.07 15.58 -14.05
N LEU A 143 -5.67 14.42 -13.54
CA LEU A 143 -5.25 14.27 -12.15
C LEU A 143 -3.99 15.08 -11.84
N LEU A 144 -2.94 14.95 -12.66
CA LEU A 144 -1.68 15.64 -12.46
C LEU A 144 -1.83 17.16 -12.53
N GLY A 145 -2.59 17.67 -13.50
CA GLY A 145 -2.92 19.10 -13.60
C GLY A 145 -3.77 19.60 -12.42
N GLY A 146 -4.64 18.75 -11.87
CA GLY A 146 -5.37 19.02 -10.63
C GLY A 146 -4.45 19.16 -9.41
N LEU A 147 -3.49 18.23 -9.27
CA LEU A 147 -2.51 18.26 -8.19
C LEU A 147 -1.61 19.50 -8.27
N LEU A 148 -1.15 19.88 -9.48
CA LEU A 148 -0.27 21.03 -9.70
C LEU A 148 -0.93 22.34 -9.29
N ARG A 149 -2.20 22.54 -9.67
CA ARG A 149 -2.98 23.72 -9.28
C ARG A 149 -3.34 23.74 -7.80
N GLY A 150 -3.40 22.57 -7.16
CA GLY A 150 -3.74 22.44 -5.74
C GLY A 150 -2.68 22.99 -4.77
N GLY A 151 -1.52 23.45 -5.27
CA GLY A 151 -0.47 24.04 -4.43
C GLY A 151 0.14 23.06 -3.40
N GLN A 152 0.00 21.76 -3.64
CA GLN A 152 0.41 20.71 -2.69
C GLN A 152 1.91 20.40 -2.78
N PHE A 153 2.55 20.86 -3.86
CA PHE A 153 3.98 20.78 -4.09
C PHE A 153 4.66 21.99 -3.47
N LYS A 154 5.64 21.75 -2.61
CA LYS A 154 6.39 22.83 -1.91
C LYS A 154 7.77 23.08 -2.52
N ASP A 155 8.33 22.08 -3.20
CA ASP A 155 9.64 22.18 -3.84
C ASP A 155 9.50 22.56 -5.32
N VAL A 156 10.21 23.62 -5.72
CA VAL A 156 10.26 24.10 -7.11
C VAL A 156 10.72 22.98 -8.05
N LYS A 157 11.70 22.17 -7.64
CA LYS A 157 12.18 21.05 -8.49
C LYS A 157 11.13 19.97 -8.69
N GLU A 158 10.31 19.73 -7.67
CA GLU A 158 9.21 18.77 -7.74
C GLU A 158 8.12 19.28 -8.69
N ILE A 159 7.79 20.58 -8.63
CA ILE A 159 6.86 21.23 -9.56
C ILE A 159 7.37 21.11 -11.00
N GLU A 160 8.61 21.53 -11.27
CA GLU A 160 9.20 21.44 -12.61
C GLU A 160 9.23 20.01 -13.16
N PHE A 161 9.51 19.03 -12.30
CA PHE A 161 9.50 17.62 -12.69
C PHE A 161 8.09 17.15 -13.06
N MET A 162 7.08 17.54 -12.28
CA MET A 162 5.67 17.22 -12.55
C MET A 162 5.14 17.92 -13.80
N GLU A 163 5.54 19.17 -14.05
CA GLU A 163 5.18 19.92 -15.27
C GLU A 163 5.78 19.28 -16.52
N LYS A 164 7.06 18.91 -16.48
CA LYS A 164 7.71 18.16 -17.58
C LYS A 164 7.00 16.84 -17.86
N ARG A 165 6.55 16.15 -16.81
CA ARG A 165 5.79 14.90 -16.96
C ARG A 165 4.40 15.13 -17.55
N LEU A 166 3.70 16.20 -17.14
CA LEU A 166 2.42 16.59 -17.74
C LEU A 166 2.57 16.85 -19.24
N GLN A 167 3.63 17.57 -19.65
CA GLN A 167 3.93 17.79 -21.06
C GLN A 167 4.20 16.48 -21.81
N ALA A 168 4.97 15.56 -21.22
CA ALA A 168 5.24 14.26 -21.84
C ALA A 168 3.97 13.40 -22.02
N ILE A 169 3.02 13.47 -21.07
CA ILE A 169 1.70 12.82 -21.22
C ILE A 169 0.93 13.44 -22.39
N ASP A 170 0.94 14.77 -22.50
CA ASP A 170 0.28 15.50 -23.59
C ASP A 170 0.83 15.15 -24.97
N ASP A 171 2.15 15.08 -25.10
CA ASP A 171 2.79 14.71 -26.35
C ASP A 171 2.45 13.28 -26.75
N ARG A 172 2.41 12.35 -25.79
CA ARG A 172 1.99 10.96 -26.02
C ARG A 172 0.53 10.86 -26.46
N ILE A 173 -0.37 11.65 -25.87
CA ILE A 173 -1.78 11.71 -26.29
C ILE A 173 -1.88 12.21 -27.73
N ARG A 174 -1.18 13.29 -28.09
CA ARG A 174 -1.20 13.88 -29.45
C ARG A 174 -0.58 12.99 -30.52
N SER A 175 0.31 12.08 -30.12
CA SER A 175 0.97 11.12 -31.02
C SER A 175 0.15 9.86 -31.32
N LYS A 176 -1.01 9.68 -30.67
CA LYS A 176 -1.99 8.62 -30.98
C LYS A 176 -3.01 9.11 -32.00
#